data_AF-A0A137ZZF9-F1
#
_entry.id   AF-A0A137ZZF9-F1
#
_cell.length_a   1.000
_cell.length_b   1.000
_cell.length_c   1.000
_cell.angle_alpha   90.00
_cell.angle_beta   90.00
_cell.angle_gamma   90.00
#
_symmetry.space_group_name_H-M   'P 1'
#
loop_
_entity.id
_entity.type
_entity.pdbx_description
1 polymer ?
#
loop_
_entity_poly.entity_id
_entity_poly.type
_entity_poly.pdbx_seq_one_letter_code
_entity_poly.pdbx_strand_id
1 'polypeptide(L)'
;MVRSLFAHAGAGRTVDVLGVPLTLPPEARFASVESVQSYADRVLGLGEVRVRARAGSAGAHYESGNGRTPVVAVPAGRDGAWALRELVVLHELAHHVALAAAGPGVDGAAHGPSFTAAFIELAARVMGPEAGLALRIVYTESGVAVG
;
A
#
# COMPACT_ATOMS: atom_id res chain seq x y z
N MET A 1 -2.11 2.10 12.03
CA MET A 1 -0.79 2.10 12.68
C MET A 1 0.32 2.57 11.74
N VAL A 2 0.60 1.86 10.64
CA VAL A 2 1.64 2.23 9.65
C VAL A 2 1.54 3.66 9.13
N ARG A 3 0.37 4.10 8.66
CA ARG A 3 0.17 5.47 8.14
C ARG A 3 0.50 6.56 9.17
N SER A 4 0.29 6.27 10.46
CA SER A 4 0.62 7.19 11.55
C SER A 4 2.13 7.37 11.64
N LEU A 5 2.91 6.30 11.51
CA LEU A 5 4.38 6.34 11.59
C LEU A 5 4.98 7.32 10.58
N PHE A 6 4.55 7.23 9.31
CA PHE A 6 5.04 8.11 8.25
C PHE A 6 4.52 9.56 8.38
N ALA A 7 3.35 9.76 9.00
CA ALA A 7 2.78 11.08 9.23
C ALA A 7 3.44 11.83 10.41
N HIS A 8 4.01 11.13 11.38
CA HIS A 8 4.65 11.71 12.58
C HIS A 8 6.17 11.85 12.45
N ALA A 9 6.74 11.49 11.32
CA ALA A 9 8.16 11.70 11.05
C ALA A 9 8.44 13.23 11.08
N GLY A 10 9.28 13.70 12.02
CA GLY A 10 9.57 15.12 12.23
C GLY A 10 10.26 15.79 11.03
N ALA A 11 10.75 17.04 11.18
CA ALA A 11 11.38 17.78 10.07
C ALA A 11 12.59 17.05 9.42
N GLY A 12 13.28 16.17 10.17
CA GLY A 12 14.34 15.28 9.66
C GLY A 12 13.87 13.86 9.25
N ARG A 13 12.58 13.58 9.44
CA ARG A 13 11.86 12.34 9.10
C ARG A 13 12.42 11.06 9.72
N THR A 14 13.24 11.22 10.74
CA THR A 14 13.68 10.16 11.64
C THR A 14 12.58 9.83 12.63
N VAL A 15 12.25 8.55 12.73
CA VAL A 15 11.36 7.98 13.74
C VAL A 15 12.15 6.93 14.52
N ASP A 16 11.87 6.81 15.81
CA ASP A 16 12.36 5.69 16.59
C ASP A 16 11.40 4.51 16.38
N VAL A 17 11.92 3.41 15.85
CA VAL A 17 11.18 2.15 15.73
C VAL A 17 11.83 1.14 16.67
N LEU A 18 11.39 1.15 17.93
CA LEU A 18 11.88 0.27 19.01
C LEU A 18 13.38 0.43 19.32
N GLY A 19 13.84 1.65 19.46
CA GLY A 19 15.25 1.96 19.70
C GLY A 19 16.12 1.93 18.45
N VAL A 20 15.54 1.64 17.28
CA VAL A 20 16.22 1.79 15.98
C VAL A 20 15.81 3.13 15.36
N PRO A 21 16.71 4.13 15.30
CA PRO A 21 16.42 5.37 14.60
C PRO A 21 16.40 5.11 13.09
N LEU A 22 15.24 5.31 12.45
CA LEU A 22 15.06 5.15 11.02
C LEU A 22 14.64 6.47 10.39
N THR A 23 15.40 6.93 9.40
CA THR A 23 14.98 8.05 8.53
C THR A 23 14.08 7.51 7.43
N LEU A 24 12.79 7.83 7.49
CA LEU A 24 11.82 7.32 6.51
C LEU A 24 11.86 8.12 5.21
N PRO A 25 11.66 7.49 4.03
CA PRO A 25 11.55 8.17 2.73
C PRO A 25 10.17 8.82 2.52
N PRO A 26 10.06 9.92 1.75
CA PRO A 26 8.87 10.77 1.73
C PRO A 26 7.72 10.03 1.08
N GLU A 27 6.55 10.09 1.71
CA GLU A 27 5.35 9.52 1.14
C GLU A 27 4.83 10.43 0.02
N ALA A 28 4.72 9.90 -1.20
CA ALA A 28 4.08 10.61 -2.29
C ALA A 28 2.59 10.88 -2.00
N ARG A 29 2.11 12.00 -2.53
CA ARG A 29 0.69 12.37 -2.51
C ARG A 29 0.22 12.60 -3.92
N PHE A 30 -0.93 12.03 -4.24
CA PHE A 30 -1.47 12.06 -5.58
C PHE A 30 -2.53 13.16 -5.69
N ALA A 31 -2.52 13.87 -6.81
CA ALA A 31 -3.48 14.94 -7.06
C ALA A 31 -4.80 14.42 -7.64
N SER A 32 -4.79 13.23 -8.25
CA SER A 32 -5.94 12.66 -8.94
C SER A 32 -5.86 11.15 -9.09
N VAL A 33 -6.98 10.53 -9.49
CA VAL A 33 -7.05 9.09 -9.79
C VAL A 33 -6.15 8.72 -10.97
N GLU A 34 -6.01 9.59 -11.97
CA GLU A 34 -5.14 9.39 -13.12
C GLU A 34 -3.66 9.35 -12.71
N SER A 35 -3.26 10.20 -11.74
CA SER A 35 -1.91 10.16 -11.20
C SER A 35 -1.64 8.88 -10.39
N VAL A 36 -2.68 8.32 -9.75
CA VAL A 36 -2.60 7.00 -9.10
C VAL A 36 -2.50 5.88 -10.14
N GLN A 37 -3.27 5.92 -11.23
CA GLN A 37 -3.14 4.94 -12.33
C GLN A 37 -1.73 4.93 -12.89
N SER A 38 -1.20 6.11 -13.23
CA SER A 38 0.16 6.24 -13.78
C SER A 38 1.22 5.71 -12.81
N TYR A 39 0.99 5.84 -11.51
CA TYR A 39 1.87 5.29 -10.48
C TYR A 39 1.76 3.77 -10.40
N ALA A 40 0.55 3.21 -10.37
CA ALA A 40 0.32 1.77 -10.35
C ALA A 40 0.96 1.08 -11.57
N ASP A 41 0.82 1.67 -12.75
CA ASP A 41 1.43 1.18 -13.99
C ASP A 41 2.97 1.14 -13.91
N ARG A 42 3.61 2.10 -13.23
CA ARG A 42 5.07 2.08 -13.01
C ARG A 42 5.51 1.05 -11.98
N VAL A 43 4.69 0.77 -10.98
CA VAL A 43 5.01 -0.16 -9.90
C VAL A 43 4.83 -1.61 -10.34
N LEU A 44 3.71 -1.93 -10.98
CA LEU A 44 3.35 -3.31 -11.34
C LEU A 44 3.61 -3.63 -12.81
N GLY A 45 3.47 -2.64 -13.69
CA GLY A 45 3.41 -2.84 -15.14
C GLY A 45 2.07 -2.34 -15.71
N LEU A 46 2.10 -1.97 -16.99
CA LEU A 46 0.93 -1.42 -17.69
C LEU A 46 -0.21 -2.45 -17.75
N GLY A 47 -1.38 -2.08 -17.23
CA GLY A 47 -2.61 -2.87 -17.38
C GLY A 47 -2.82 -3.98 -16.35
N GLU A 48 -1.88 -4.17 -15.41
CA GLU A 48 -2.03 -5.15 -14.32
C GLU A 48 -3.24 -4.84 -13.44
N VAL A 49 -3.49 -3.55 -13.18
CA VAL A 49 -4.66 -3.06 -12.43
C VAL A 49 -5.25 -1.79 -13.05
N ARG A 50 -6.56 -1.61 -12.89
CA ARG A 50 -7.26 -0.37 -13.23
C ARG A 50 -7.60 0.41 -11.97
N VAL A 51 -7.28 1.70 -11.93
CA VAL A 51 -7.63 2.59 -10.84
C VAL A 51 -8.92 3.33 -11.19
N ARG A 52 -9.86 3.38 -10.24
CA ARG A 52 -11.18 3.98 -10.42
C ARG A 52 -11.55 4.84 -9.23
N ALA A 53 -12.15 6.01 -9.49
CA ALA A 53 -12.77 6.81 -8.45
C ALA A 53 -13.96 6.06 -7.82
N ARG A 54 -14.11 6.13 -6.50
CA ARG A 54 -15.32 5.69 -5.81
C ARG A 54 -15.94 6.80 -4.98
N ALA A 55 -17.26 6.73 -4.82
CA ALA A 55 -18.01 7.58 -3.91
C ALA A 55 -17.84 7.12 -2.45
N GLY A 56 -17.97 8.06 -1.53
CA GLY A 56 -17.80 7.85 -0.08
C GLY A 56 -16.36 8.05 0.41
N SER A 57 -16.22 8.18 1.71
CA SER A 57 -14.94 8.34 2.41
C SER A 57 -14.40 7.03 3.01
N ALA A 58 -15.14 5.92 2.85
CA ALA A 58 -14.67 4.58 3.18
C ALA A 58 -13.39 4.28 2.39
N GLY A 59 -12.48 3.50 2.97
CA GLY A 59 -11.11 3.35 2.46
C GLY A 59 -10.98 2.93 1.00
N ALA A 60 -9.77 3.11 0.47
CA ALA A 60 -9.42 2.45 -0.78
C ALA A 60 -9.55 0.93 -0.62
N HIS A 61 -9.86 0.23 -1.71
CA HIS A 61 -9.92 -1.22 -1.69
C HIS A 61 -9.59 -1.81 -3.06
N TYR A 62 -8.92 -2.95 -3.05
CA TYR A 62 -8.68 -3.81 -4.21
C TYR A 62 -9.88 -4.72 -4.50
N GLU A 63 -10.17 -4.92 -5.78
CA GLU A 63 -11.16 -5.86 -6.31
C GLU A 63 -10.45 -6.74 -7.35
N SER A 64 -10.45 -8.08 -7.15
CA SER A 64 -9.78 -9.03 -8.04
C SER A 64 -10.33 -9.08 -9.47
N GLY A 65 -11.55 -8.57 -9.67
CA GLY A 65 -12.22 -8.52 -10.97
C GLY A 65 -12.84 -9.83 -11.45
N ASN A 66 -12.64 -10.96 -10.74
CA ASN A 66 -13.23 -12.27 -11.04
C ASN A 66 -13.22 -12.64 -12.54
N GLY A 67 -12.03 -12.60 -13.17
CA GLY A 67 -11.86 -12.86 -14.61
C GLY A 67 -11.96 -11.62 -15.51
N ARG A 68 -12.12 -10.43 -14.91
CA ARG A 68 -11.91 -9.12 -15.55
C ARG A 68 -10.63 -8.48 -15.01
N THR A 69 -10.20 -7.39 -15.64
CA THR A 69 -9.09 -6.58 -15.13
C THR A 69 -9.33 -6.20 -13.66
N PRO A 70 -8.40 -6.51 -12.74
CA PRO A 70 -8.52 -6.12 -11.35
C PRO A 70 -8.62 -4.60 -11.17
N VAL A 71 -9.32 -4.16 -10.12
CA VAL A 71 -9.60 -2.75 -9.88
C VAL A 71 -9.10 -2.30 -8.51
N VAL A 72 -8.46 -1.13 -8.46
CA VAL A 72 -8.20 -0.40 -7.22
C VAL A 72 -9.17 0.77 -7.15
N ALA A 73 -10.12 0.71 -6.24
CA ALA A 73 -11.12 1.74 -6.05
C ALA A 73 -10.65 2.76 -5.00
N VAL A 74 -10.48 4.03 -5.38
CA VAL A 74 -9.92 5.06 -4.50
C VAL A 74 -10.91 6.21 -4.27
N PRO A 75 -11.15 6.63 -3.02
CA PRO A 75 -11.87 7.86 -2.72
C PRO A 75 -11.17 9.08 -3.34
N ALA A 76 -11.87 9.82 -4.21
CA ALA A 76 -11.27 10.93 -4.96
C ALA A 76 -11.98 12.29 -4.74
N GLY A 77 -12.98 12.35 -3.86
CA GLY A 77 -13.67 13.59 -3.46
C GLY A 77 -12.96 14.35 -2.34
N ARG A 78 -13.50 15.52 -1.96
CA ARG A 78 -12.95 16.40 -0.90
C ARG A 78 -12.65 15.64 0.41
N ASP A 79 -13.55 14.73 0.80
CA ASP A 79 -13.42 13.94 2.02
C ASP A 79 -12.59 12.66 1.84
N GLY A 80 -12.20 12.35 0.60
CA GLY A 80 -11.44 11.15 0.21
C GLY A 80 -9.96 11.41 -0.07
N ALA A 81 -9.52 12.68 -0.12
CA ALA A 81 -8.14 13.06 -0.46
C ALA A 81 -7.07 12.40 0.43
N TRP A 82 -7.42 11.95 1.63
CA TRP A 82 -6.52 11.19 2.50
C TRP A 82 -6.06 9.87 1.88
N ALA A 83 -6.87 9.27 1.00
CA ALA A 83 -6.62 7.98 0.35
C ALA A 83 -5.68 8.10 -0.86
N LEU A 84 -5.43 9.33 -1.35
CA LEU A 84 -4.48 9.64 -2.42
C LEU A 84 -3.04 9.71 -1.89
N ARG A 85 -2.63 8.67 -1.20
CA ARG A 85 -1.32 8.55 -0.53
C ARG A 85 -0.60 7.30 -0.97
N GLU A 86 0.71 7.39 -1.09
CA GLU A 86 1.55 6.30 -1.57
C GLU A 86 1.37 5.00 -0.79
N LEU A 87 1.39 5.02 0.54
CA LEU A 87 1.22 3.80 1.33
C LEU A 87 -0.19 3.21 1.22
N VAL A 88 -1.21 4.05 0.98
CA VAL A 88 -2.57 3.55 0.74
C VAL A 88 -2.63 2.85 -0.61
N VAL A 89 -2.04 3.45 -1.65
CA VAL A 89 -1.99 2.82 -2.97
C VAL A 89 -1.18 1.52 -2.91
N LEU A 90 0.02 1.54 -2.34
CA LEU A 90 0.85 0.34 -2.19
C LEU A 90 0.16 -0.76 -1.36
N HIS A 91 -0.65 -0.40 -0.37
CA HIS A 91 -1.48 -1.36 0.37
C HIS A 91 -2.46 -2.08 -0.56
N GLU A 92 -3.16 -1.33 -1.42
CA GLU A 92 -4.09 -1.95 -2.39
C GLU A 92 -3.37 -2.76 -3.46
N LEU A 93 -2.20 -2.32 -3.92
CA LEU A 93 -1.38 -3.09 -4.87
C LEU A 93 -0.83 -4.38 -4.25
N ALA A 94 -0.55 -4.39 -2.94
CA ALA A 94 -0.10 -5.58 -2.24
C ALA A 94 -1.17 -6.68 -2.23
N HIS A 95 -2.47 -6.33 -2.17
CA HIS A 95 -3.54 -7.32 -2.34
C HIS A 95 -3.49 -8.00 -3.70
N HIS A 96 -3.23 -7.22 -4.76
CA HIS A 96 -3.08 -7.78 -6.11
C HIS A 96 -1.89 -8.74 -6.20
N VAL A 97 -0.72 -8.34 -5.71
CA VAL A 97 0.50 -9.15 -5.73
C VAL A 97 0.32 -10.43 -4.92
N ALA A 98 -0.25 -10.34 -3.73
CA ALA A 98 -0.50 -11.50 -2.87
C ALA A 98 -1.49 -12.50 -3.51
N LEU A 99 -2.56 -11.99 -4.14
CA LEU A 99 -3.52 -12.84 -4.84
C LEU A 99 -2.89 -13.51 -6.08
N ALA A 100 -2.09 -12.77 -6.85
CA ALA A 100 -1.39 -13.32 -8.02
C ALA A 100 -0.42 -14.44 -7.62
N ALA A 101 0.23 -14.33 -6.45
CA ALA A 101 1.12 -15.35 -5.91
C ALA A 101 0.37 -16.59 -5.36
N ALA A 102 -0.83 -16.42 -4.79
CA ALA A 102 -1.62 -17.50 -4.20
C ALA A 102 -2.26 -18.45 -5.23
N GLY A 103 -2.45 -17.99 -6.47
CA GLY A 103 -3.06 -18.75 -7.55
C GLY A 103 -4.60 -18.66 -7.60
N PRO A 104 -5.23 -19.20 -8.65
CA PRO A 104 -6.67 -19.06 -8.87
C PRO A 104 -7.50 -19.80 -7.82
N GLY A 105 -8.58 -19.16 -7.33
CA GLY A 105 -9.55 -19.76 -6.41
C GLY A 105 -9.31 -19.49 -4.92
N VAL A 106 -8.28 -18.70 -4.57
CA VAL A 106 -8.05 -18.23 -3.20
C VAL A 106 -8.68 -16.84 -3.04
N ASP A 107 -9.58 -16.67 -2.08
CA ASP A 107 -10.14 -15.35 -1.77
C ASP A 107 -9.06 -14.44 -1.15
N GLY A 108 -8.51 -13.54 -1.97
CA GLY A 108 -7.41 -12.63 -1.63
C GLY A 108 -7.75 -11.47 -0.69
N ALA A 109 -8.81 -11.59 0.11
CA ALA A 109 -9.30 -10.52 0.97
C ALA A 109 -8.62 -10.47 2.36
N ALA A 110 -7.82 -11.46 2.73
CA ALA A 110 -7.19 -11.52 4.05
C ALA A 110 -5.79 -10.89 4.05
N HIS A 111 -5.53 -9.98 5.01
CA HIS A 111 -4.19 -9.45 5.35
C HIS A 111 -3.29 -10.53 6.00
N GLY A 112 -3.14 -11.67 5.33
CA GLY A 112 -2.31 -12.79 5.76
C GLY A 112 -0.82 -12.60 5.47
N PRO A 113 0.02 -13.61 5.74
CA PRO A 113 1.47 -13.55 5.57
C PRO A 113 1.91 -13.09 4.17
N SER A 114 1.30 -13.61 3.11
CA SER A 114 1.67 -13.25 1.74
C SER A 114 1.33 -11.79 1.41
N PHE A 115 0.26 -11.25 2.01
CA PHE A 115 -0.05 -9.83 1.90
C PHE A 115 1.02 -8.97 2.58
N THR A 116 1.41 -9.31 3.81
CA THR A 116 2.38 -8.51 4.56
C THR A 116 3.76 -8.58 3.92
N ALA A 117 4.15 -9.75 3.38
CA ALA A 117 5.34 -9.90 2.56
C ALA A 117 5.30 -9.00 1.32
N ALA A 118 4.24 -9.08 0.51
CA ALA A 118 4.07 -8.25 -0.68
C ALA A 118 4.11 -6.75 -0.35
N PHE A 119 3.47 -6.32 0.73
CA PHE A 119 3.45 -4.91 1.11
C PHE A 119 4.81 -4.40 1.60
N ILE A 120 5.54 -5.21 2.39
CA ILE A 120 6.92 -4.90 2.82
C ILE A 120 7.83 -4.77 1.58
N GLU A 121 7.75 -5.72 0.65
CA GLU A 121 8.58 -5.74 -0.54
C GLU A 121 8.29 -4.55 -1.48
N LEU A 122 7.02 -4.24 -1.71
CA LEU A 122 6.62 -3.07 -2.49
C LEU A 122 7.11 -1.78 -1.86
N ALA A 123 6.94 -1.60 -0.54
CA ALA A 123 7.42 -0.42 0.15
C ALA A 123 8.96 -0.32 0.09
N ALA A 124 9.67 -1.43 0.29
CA ALA A 124 11.13 -1.47 0.19
C ALA A 124 11.63 -1.08 -1.21
N ARG A 125 10.98 -1.61 -2.25
CA ARG A 125 11.35 -1.38 -3.65
C ARG A 125 11.02 0.03 -4.13
N VAL A 126 9.87 0.56 -3.73
CA VAL A 126 9.34 1.81 -4.30
C VAL A 126 9.70 3.03 -3.46
N MET A 127 9.56 2.93 -2.13
CA MET A 127 9.84 4.05 -1.23
C MET A 127 11.29 4.01 -0.72
N GLY A 128 11.82 2.82 -0.49
CA GLY A 128 13.19 2.60 -0.01
C GLY A 128 13.27 1.53 1.09
N PRO A 129 14.44 0.93 1.30
CA PRO A 129 14.61 -0.20 2.21
C PRO A 129 14.19 0.12 3.66
N GLU A 130 14.34 1.37 4.11
CA GLU A 130 13.92 1.83 5.43
C GLU A 130 12.40 1.72 5.63
N ALA A 131 11.61 1.97 4.57
CA ALA A 131 10.16 1.83 4.64
C ALA A 131 9.75 0.35 4.82
N GLY A 132 10.42 -0.55 4.09
CA GLY A 132 10.21 -1.99 4.25
C GLY A 132 10.63 -2.50 5.64
N LEU A 133 11.77 -2.03 6.15
CA LEU A 133 12.23 -2.36 7.50
C LEU A 133 11.24 -1.88 8.57
N ALA A 134 10.79 -0.63 8.47
CA ALA A 134 9.81 -0.08 9.41
C ALA A 134 8.50 -0.89 9.42
N LEU A 135 7.99 -1.31 8.26
CA LEU A 135 6.83 -2.20 8.16
C LEU A 135 7.08 -3.55 8.83
N ARG A 136 8.23 -4.17 8.57
CA ARG A 136 8.59 -5.47 9.15
C ARG A 136 8.63 -5.42 10.67
N ILE A 137 9.25 -4.38 11.23
CA ILE A 137 9.32 -4.19 12.67
C ILE A 137 7.91 -4.00 13.25
N VAL A 138 7.11 -3.09 12.68
CA VAL A 138 5.75 -2.82 13.15
C VAL A 138 4.87 -4.07 13.12
N TYR A 139 4.93 -4.87 12.06
CA TYR A 139 4.15 -6.11 11.98
C TYR A 139 4.59 -7.15 12.99
N THR A 140 5.91 -7.35 13.13
CA THR A 140 6.46 -8.31 14.10
C THR A 140 6.02 -7.97 15.52
N GLU A 141 6.12 -6.70 15.93
CA GLU A 141 5.68 -6.25 17.26
C GLU A 141 4.17 -6.38 17.47
N SER A 142 3.41 -6.17 16.40
CA SER A 142 1.94 -6.27 16.46
C SER A 142 1.46 -7.73 16.46
N GLY A 143 2.37 -8.72 16.47
CA GLY A 143 2.03 -10.14 16.37
C GLY A 143 1.43 -10.53 15.01
N VAL A 144 1.61 -9.69 13.98
CA VAL A 144 1.13 -9.95 12.63
C VAL A 144 2.11 -10.87 11.92
N ALA A 145 1.60 -11.95 11.35
CA ALA A 145 2.43 -12.89 10.60
C ALA A 145 3.02 -12.25 9.33
N VAL A 146 4.29 -12.53 9.07
CA VAL A 146 5.05 -12.10 7.89
C VAL A 146 5.62 -13.35 7.23
N GLY A 147 5.37 -13.55 5.94
CA GLY A 147 5.83 -14.76 5.22
C GLY A 147 5.35 -14.88 3.78
#